data_AF-A0A9P7FN80-F1
#
_entry.id   AF-A0A9P7FN80-F1
#
_cell.length_a   1.000
_cell.length_b   1.000
_cell.length_c   1.000
_cell.angle_alpha   90.00
_cell.angle_beta   90.00
_cell.angle_gamma   90.00
#
_symmetry.space_group_name_H-M   'P 1'
#
loop_
_entity.id
_entity.type
_entity.pdbx_description
1 polymer ?
#
loop_
_entity_poly.entity_id
_entity_poly.type
_entity_poly.pdbx_seq_one_letter_code
_entity_poly.pdbx_strand_id
1 'polypeptide(L)'
;MCYSKKYGKVMLSARFESGQIDPTNPARAIFTDTDCEPEMREILAKRLRSELEYGNPAHEPKIMVHLRRDWINDTAIPGLEVDFDNLTVSCDWRGLHSAMFREERELMRRKAAWYREQKSGFAAMKAQVDNGKMDQMDMLDRALMTFGKSWDDQRKVLRRERICREVLENEGVKWTWYGNEDA
;
A
#
# COMPACT_ATOMS: atom_id res chain seq x y z
N MET A 1 14.56 -9.90 14.61
CA MET A 1 15.73 -10.75 14.33
C MET A 1 16.24 -11.32 15.63
N CYS A 2 16.37 -12.64 15.75
CA CYS A 2 16.85 -13.29 16.98
C CYS A 2 18.01 -14.23 16.65
N TYR A 3 18.92 -14.41 17.60
CA TYR A 3 20.07 -15.29 17.45
C TYR A 3 19.88 -16.55 18.29
N SER A 4 19.92 -17.72 17.64
CA SER A 4 19.94 -19.02 18.29
C SER A 4 21.34 -19.61 18.18
N LYS A 5 21.91 -20.13 19.28
CA LYS A 5 23.19 -20.85 19.23
C LYS A 5 23.13 -22.13 18.37
N LYS A 6 21.93 -22.71 18.19
CA LYS A 6 21.70 -23.94 17.40
C LYS A 6 21.45 -23.65 15.92
N TYR A 7 20.83 -22.51 15.59
CA TYR A 7 20.37 -22.20 14.23
C TYR A 7 20.96 -20.90 13.63
N GLY A 8 21.79 -20.19 14.37
CA GLY A 8 22.38 -18.92 13.95
C GLY A 8 21.37 -17.76 13.92
N LYS A 9 21.50 -16.90 12.91
CA LYS A 9 20.69 -15.68 12.74
C LYS A 9 19.34 -16.06 12.15
N VAL A 10 18.30 -16.01 12.96
CA VAL A 10 16.93 -16.36 12.54
C VAL A 10 16.19 -15.07 12.17
N MET A 11 15.79 -14.97 10.88
CA MET A 11 14.77 -14.00 10.47
C MET A 11 13.43 -14.49 10.99
N LEU A 12 12.87 -13.74 11.95
CA LEU A 12 11.52 -13.97 12.47
C LEU A 12 10.54 -13.12 11.67
N SER A 13 10.58 -13.25 10.35
CA SER A 13 9.57 -12.71 9.44
C SER A 13 8.68 -13.87 9.06
N ALA A 14 7.43 -13.88 9.53
CA ALA A 14 6.44 -14.84 9.04
C ALA A 14 6.06 -14.43 7.63
N ARG A 15 6.25 -15.33 6.67
CA ARG A 15 5.84 -15.13 5.29
C ARG A 15 4.77 -16.15 4.97
N PHE A 16 3.54 -15.68 4.86
CA PHE A 16 2.43 -16.57 4.54
C PHE A 16 2.28 -16.63 3.02
N GLU A 17 2.72 -17.75 2.42
CA GLU A 17 2.72 -17.93 0.96
C GLU A 17 1.53 -18.76 0.44
N SER A 18 0.90 -19.59 1.28
CA SER A 18 -0.26 -20.41 0.92
C SER A 18 -1.56 -19.75 1.40
N GLY A 19 -2.31 -19.14 0.47
CA GLY A 19 -3.63 -18.55 0.73
C GLY A 19 -4.75 -19.48 0.28
N GLN A 20 -5.55 -19.98 1.21
CA GLN A 20 -6.85 -20.60 0.89
C GLN A 20 -7.96 -19.56 1.05
N ILE A 21 -8.97 -19.64 0.20
CA ILE A 21 -10.20 -18.87 0.41
C ILE A 21 -11.07 -19.65 1.38
N ASP A 22 -11.61 -18.97 2.40
CA ASP A 22 -12.53 -19.60 3.34
C ASP A 22 -13.76 -20.12 2.55
N PRO A 23 -14.07 -21.43 2.63
CA PRO A 23 -15.17 -22.04 1.88
C PRO A 23 -16.55 -21.53 2.34
N THR A 24 -16.64 -21.00 3.57
CA THR A 24 -17.88 -20.44 4.13
C THR A 24 -18.01 -18.94 3.90
N ASN A 25 -16.87 -18.24 3.70
CA ASN A 25 -16.83 -16.82 3.40
C ASN A 25 -15.84 -16.52 2.27
N PRO A 26 -16.29 -16.39 1.01
CA PRO A 26 -15.39 -16.20 -0.13
C PRO A 26 -14.70 -14.82 -0.17
N ALA A 27 -15.04 -13.90 0.74
CA ALA A 27 -14.32 -12.65 0.93
C ALA A 27 -13.08 -12.83 1.82
N ARG A 28 -13.04 -13.88 2.64
CA ARG A 28 -11.95 -14.14 3.58
C ARG A 28 -10.87 -15.01 2.94
N ALA A 29 -9.65 -14.50 2.92
CA ALA A 29 -8.46 -15.27 2.62
C ALA A 29 -7.79 -15.68 3.93
N ILE A 30 -7.30 -16.91 4.00
CA ILE A 30 -6.63 -17.51 5.14
C ILE A 30 -5.26 -17.93 4.68
N PHE A 31 -4.23 -17.48 5.39
CA PHE A 31 -2.85 -17.79 5.12
C PHE A 31 -2.22 -18.45 6.33
N THR A 32 -1.62 -19.63 6.14
CA THR A 32 -1.04 -20.42 7.22
C THR A 32 0.45 -20.62 6.96
N ASP A 33 1.27 -20.44 7.99
CA ASP A 33 2.69 -20.79 7.92
C ASP A 33 2.82 -22.32 8.09
N THR A 34 3.04 -23.01 6.98
CA THR A 34 3.21 -24.47 6.95
C THR A 34 4.66 -24.91 7.18
N ASP A 35 5.61 -23.99 7.04
CA ASP A 35 7.04 -24.29 6.97
C ASP A 35 7.75 -23.99 8.31
N CYS A 36 7.05 -23.43 9.28
CA CYS A 36 7.57 -23.22 10.61
C CYS A 36 7.72 -24.55 11.39
N GLU A 37 8.98 -24.86 11.72
CA GLU A 37 9.37 -25.93 12.64
C GLU A 37 8.64 -25.82 14.00
N PRO A 38 8.16 -26.93 14.59
CA PRO A 38 7.40 -26.91 15.84
C PRO A 38 8.10 -26.19 17.00
N GLU A 39 9.43 -26.36 17.12
CA GLU A 39 10.26 -25.72 18.15
C GLU A 39 10.27 -24.17 18.03
N MET A 40 10.01 -23.64 16.84
CA MET A 40 10.04 -22.20 16.55
C MET A 40 8.66 -21.55 16.61
N ARG A 41 7.58 -22.34 16.62
CA ARG A 41 6.20 -21.83 16.61
C ARG A 41 5.90 -20.96 17.82
N GLU A 42 6.26 -21.41 19.01
CA GLU A 42 6.03 -20.66 20.24
C GLU A 42 6.79 -19.32 20.25
N ILE A 43 8.03 -19.32 19.73
CA ILE A 43 8.86 -18.12 19.64
C ILE A 43 8.26 -17.12 18.65
N LEU A 44 7.80 -17.59 17.49
CA LEU A 44 7.14 -16.75 16.49
C LEU A 44 5.79 -16.23 16.98
N ALA A 45 4.98 -17.08 17.60
CA ALA A 45 3.68 -16.69 18.17
C ALA A 45 3.85 -15.60 19.23
N LYS A 46 4.82 -15.76 20.14
CA LYS A 46 5.12 -14.75 21.17
C LYS A 46 5.56 -13.43 20.56
N ARG A 47 6.37 -13.48 19.49
CA ARG A 47 6.80 -12.28 18.79
C ARG A 47 5.65 -11.60 18.06
N LEU A 48 4.84 -12.35 17.31
CA LEU A 48 3.68 -11.80 16.59
C LEU A 48 2.70 -11.15 17.58
N ARG A 49 2.45 -11.76 18.75
CA ARG A 49 1.65 -11.14 19.81
C ARG A 49 2.24 -9.81 20.29
N SER A 50 3.56 -9.75 20.48
CA SER A 50 4.24 -8.53 20.90
C SER A 50 4.24 -7.44 19.83
N GLU A 51 4.39 -7.78 18.56
CA GLU A 51 4.40 -6.83 17.44
C GLU A 51 2.98 -6.30 17.14
N LEU A 52 1.94 -7.09 17.43
CA LEU A 52 0.53 -6.75 17.21
C LEU A 52 -0.23 -6.43 18.49
N GLU A 53 0.46 -6.20 19.61
CA GLU A 53 -0.15 -5.88 20.91
C GLU A 53 -1.06 -4.66 20.81
N TYR A 54 -0.67 -3.68 20.00
CA TYR A 54 -1.43 -2.45 19.71
C TYR A 54 -2.11 -2.50 18.33
N GLY A 55 -2.27 -3.69 17.76
CA GLY A 55 -2.85 -3.90 16.43
C GLY A 55 -1.89 -3.59 15.28
N ASN A 56 -2.46 -3.32 14.11
CA ASN A 56 -1.73 -2.98 12.89
C ASN A 56 -2.16 -1.59 12.39
N PRO A 57 -1.61 -0.50 12.96
CA PRO A 57 -2.06 0.86 12.64
C PRO A 57 -1.73 1.23 11.20
N ALA A 58 -2.61 2.01 10.56
CA ALA A 58 -2.46 2.35 9.14
C ALA A 58 -1.26 3.27 8.87
N HIS A 59 -0.86 4.08 9.86
CA HIS A 59 0.26 5.02 9.77
C HIS A 59 1.63 4.37 10.01
N GLU A 60 1.67 3.21 10.68
CA GLU A 60 2.89 2.44 10.95
C GLU A 60 2.59 0.92 10.96
N PRO A 61 2.24 0.33 9.81
CA PRO A 61 1.80 -1.05 9.79
C PRO A 61 2.96 -2.00 10.08
N LYS A 62 2.67 -2.94 10.98
CA LYS A 62 3.57 -4.03 11.40
C LYS A 62 3.39 -5.27 10.51
N ILE A 63 2.25 -5.39 9.83
CA ILE A 63 1.99 -6.42 8.81
C ILE A 63 1.98 -5.77 7.43
N MET A 64 2.84 -6.28 6.54
CA MET A 64 2.85 -5.89 5.13
C MET A 64 2.19 -6.97 4.29
N VAL A 65 1.37 -6.56 3.32
CA VAL A 65 0.73 -7.49 2.37
C VAL A 65 1.26 -7.22 0.96
N HIS A 66 1.72 -8.29 0.32
CA HIS A 66 2.07 -8.27 -1.11
C HIS A 66 0.90 -8.68 -1.97
N LEU A 67 0.48 -7.79 -2.86
CA LEU A 67 -0.42 -8.14 -3.95
C LEU A 67 0.32 -8.04 -5.29
N ARG A 68 0.67 -9.20 -5.85
CA ARG A 68 1.38 -9.38 -7.13
C ARG A 68 2.68 -8.58 -7.28
N ARG A 69 2.58 -7.31 -7.71
CA ARG A 69 3.71 -6.47 -8.16
C ARG A 69 3.91 -5.23 -7.29
N ASP A 70 2.93 -4.88 -6.46
CA ASP A 70 2.96 -3.68 -5.64
C ASP A 70 3.02 -4.05 -4.16
N TRP A 71 3.91 -3.36 -3.45
CA TRP A 71 4.01 -3.41 -2.00
C TRP A 71 2.91 -2.53 -1.42
N ILE A 72 1.95 -3.14 -0.73
CA ILE A 72 0.93 -2.40 0.01
C ILE A 72 1.42 -2.32 1.45
N ASN A 73 2.25 -1.31 1.71
CA ASN A 73 2.92 -1.13 3.00
C ASN A 73 2.21 -0.14 3.91
N ASP A 74 1.06 0.41 3.51
CA ASP A 74 0.45 1.56 4.18
C ASP A 74 -1.09 1.47 4.18
N THR A 75 -1.66 0.26 4.16
CA THR A 75 -3.11 0.07 4.09
C THR A 75 -3.58 -0.77 5.26
N ALA A 76 -4.60 -0.26 5.97
CA ALA A 76 -5.33 -1.04 6.95
C ALA A 76 -5.82 -2.34 6.27
N ILE A 77 -5.44 -3.49 6.83
CA ILE A 77 -5.83 -4.79 6.30
C ILE A 77 -7.25 -5.07 6.78
N PRO A 78 -8.28 -5.04 5.92
CA PRO A 78 -9.66 -5.18 6.37
C PRO A 78 -9.91 -6.58 6.91
N GLY A 79 -10.60 -6.69 8.04
CA GLY A 79 -10.92 -7.99 8.66
C GLY A 79 -9.68 -8.80 9.04
N LEU A 80 -8.56 -8.14 9.36
CA LEU A 80 -7.35 -8.81 9.82
C LEU A 80 -7.60 -9.55 11.12
N GLU A 81 -7.44 -10.86 11.09
CA GLU A 81 -7.46 -11.73 12.27
C GLU A 81 -6.19 -12.59 12.29
N VAL A 82 -5.58 -12.74 13.45
CA VAL A 82 -4.36 -13.52 13.64
C VAL A 82 -4.61 -14.59 14.69
N ASP A 83 -4.54 -15.85 14.26
CA ASP A 83 -4.47 -17.02 15.12
C ASP A 83 -3.00 -17.31 15.41
N PHE A 84 -2.57 -16.95 16.62
CA PHE A 84 -1.20 -17.13 17.06
C PHE A 84 -0.83 -18.58 17.34
N ASP A 85 -1.81 -19.44 17.65
CA ASP A 85 -1.55 -20.82 18.03
C ASP A 85 -1.32 -21.68 16.79
N ASN A 86 -2.09 -21.40 15.72
CA ASN A 86 -1.95 -22.06 14.42
C ASN A 86 -1.08 -21.29 13.42
N LEU A 87 -0.45 -20.19 13.84
CA LEU A 87 0.29 -19.25 12.97
C LEU A 87 -0.47 -19.01 11.66
N THR A 88 -1.71 -18.57 11.81
CA THR A 88 -2.63 -18.34 10.69
C THR A 88 -3.10 -16.91 10.71
N VAL A 89 -3.01 -16.23 9.57
CA VAL A 89 -3.51 -14.87 9.37
C VAL A 89 -4.65 -14.93 8.39
N SER A 90 -5.73 -14.21 8.66
CA SER A 90 -6.82 -14.06 7.70
C SER A 90 -7.20 -12.61 7.51
N CYS A 91 -7.71 -12.29 6.32
CA CYS A 91 -8.18 -10.95 5.99
C CYS A 91 -9.25 -10.97 4.90
N ASP A 92 -9.99 -9.88 4.78
CA ASP A 92 -10.87 -9.64 3.64
C ASP A 92 -10.06 -9.18 2.43
N TRP A 93 -9.76 -10.13 1.53
CA TRP A 93 -8.97 -9.88 0.34
C TRP A 93 -9.72 -9.02 -0.68
N ARG A 94 -11.06 -9.07 -0.70
CA ARG A 94 -11.87 -8.26 -1.63
C ARG A 94 -11.90 -6.81 -1.18
N GLY A 95 -12.04 -6.57 0.11
CA GLY A 95 -11.92 -5.25 0.72
C GLY A 95 -10.54 -4.64 0.43
N LEU A 96 -9.48 -5.41 0.68
CA LEU A 96 -8.09 -5.00 0.40
C LEU A 96 -7.89 -4.64 -1.08
N HIS A 97 -8.33 -5.51 -1.99
CA HIS A 97 -8.24 -5.28 -3.43
C HIS A 97 -9.08 -4.06 -3.86
N SER A 98 -10.30 -3.92 -3.35
CA SER A 98 -11.18 -2.78 -3.67
C SER A 98 -10.59 -1.44 -3.23
N ALA A 99 -9.95 -1.40 -2.06
CA ALA A 99 -9.24 -0.21 -1.58
C ALA A 99 -8.12 0.21 -2.53
N MET A 100 -7.34 -0.76 -3.05
CA MET A 100 -6.28 -0.51 -4.03
C MET A 100 -6.82 0.06 -5.35
N PHE A 101 -7.82 -0.57 -5.96
CA PHE A 101 -8.37 -0.10 -7.25
C PHE A 101 -9.11 1.24 -7.14
N ARG A 102 -9.59 1.59 -5.94
CA ARG A 102 -10.19 2.92 -5.70
C ARG A 102 -9.17 4.03 -5.89
N GLU A 103 -7.94 3.85 -5.41
CA GLU A 103 -6.85 4.83 -5.60
C GLU A 103 -6.43 4.92 -7.06
N GLU A 104 -6.27 3.78 -7.73
CA GLU A 104 -5.90 3.76 -9.15
C GLU A 104 -6.96 4.47 -9.99
N ARG A 105 -8.25 4.18 -9.74
CA ARG A 105 -9.36 4.86 -10.40
C ARG A 105 -9.34 6.37 -10.16
N GLU A 106 -9.05 6.80 -8.93
CA GLU A 106 -8.96 8.22 -8.60
C GLU A 106 -7.76 8.90 -9.26
N LEU A 107 -6.60 8.22 -9.31
CA LEU A 107 -5.44 8.68 -10.06
C LEU A 107 -5.78 8.86 -11.55
N MET A 108 -6.47 7.90 -12.16
CA MET A 108 -6.92 8.01 -13.55
C MET A 108 -7.90 9.17 -13.75
N ARG A 109 -8.82 9.40 -12.80
CA ARG A 109 -9.74 10.54 -12.83
C ARG A 109 -8.97 11.87 -12.80
N ARG A 110 -7.99 12.01 -11.91
CA ARG A 110 -7.14 13.22 -11.79
C ARG A 110 -6.28 13.41 -13.05
N LYS A 111 -5.72 12.33 -13.61
CA LYS A 111 -5.00 12.36 -14.89
C LYS A 111 -5.87 12.89 -16.03
N ALA A 112 -7.10 12.38 -16.13
CA ALA A 112 -8.04 12.81 -17.17
C ALA A 112 -8.49 14.28 -16.99
N ALA A 113 -8.59 14.78 -15.76
CA ALA A 113 -8.87 16.19 -15.49
C ALA A 113 -7.70 17.08 -15.91
N TRP A 114 -6.49 16.75 -15.45
CA TRP A 114 -5.27 17.47 -15.81
C TRP A 114 -5.01 17.49 -17.32
N TYR A 115 -5.24 16.37 -18.03
CA TYR A 115 -5.10 16.34 -19.49
C TYR A 115 -6.02 17.33 -20.19
N ARG A 116 -7.25 17.49 -19.68
CA ARG A 116 -8.20 18.48 -20.20
C ARG A 116 -7.71 19.91 -19.97
N GLU A 117 -7.11 20.18 -18.81
CA GLU A 117 -6.55 21.51 -18.48
C GLU A 117 -5.33 21.85 -19.34
N GLN A 118 -4.44 20.88 -19.60
CA GLN A 118 -3.21 21.10 -20.36
C GLN A 118 -3.40 21.09 -21.88
N LYS A 119 -4.58 20.72 -22.37
CA LYS A 119 -4.85 20.56 -23.81
C LYS A 119 -4.51 21.82 -24.61
N SER A 120 -4.82 23.01 -24.08
CA SER A 120 -4.49 24.28 -24.72
C SER A 120 -2.99 24.57 -24.69
N GLY A 121 -2.29 24.24 -23.60
CA GLY A 121 -0.84 24.35 -23.48
C GLY A 121 -0.09 23.46 -24.48
N PHE A 122 -0.53 22.21 -24.64
CA PHE A 122 0.04 21.31 -25.65
C PHE A 122 -0.25 21.77 -27.08
N ALA A 123 -1.44 22.33 -27.34
CA ALA A 123 -1.75 22.93 -28.64
C ALA A 123 -0.83 24.12 -28.96
N ALA A 124 -0.53 24.96 -27.95
CA ALA A 124 0.39 26.09 -28.11
C ALA A 124 1.84 25.62 -28.35
N MET A 125 2.31 24.57 -27.65
CA MET A 125 3.63 23.97 -27.91
C MET A 125 3.71 23.38 -29.32
N LYS A 126 2.67 22.66 -29.76
CA LYS A 126 2.59 22.14 -31.13
C LYS A 126 2.68 23.26 -32.17
N ALA A 127 1.99 24.38 -31.95
CA ALA A 127 2.08 25.54 -32.84
C ALA A 127 3.50 26.15 -32.86
N GLN A 128 4.27 26.10 -31.77
CA GLN A 128 5.66 26.54 -31.77
C GLN A 128 6.57 25.61 -32.58
N VAL A 129 6.35 24.30 -32.50
CA VAL A 129 7.04 23.32 -33.34
C VAL A 129 6.72 23.53 -34.83
N ASP A 130 5.43 23.66 -35.16
CA ASP A 130 5.00 23.85 -36.55
C ASP A 130 5.56 25.17 -37.15
N ASN A 131 5.84 26.18 -36.31
CA ASN A 131 6.46 27.44 -36.71
C ASN A 131 8.01 27.44 -36.61
N GLY A 132 8.65 26.29 -36.34
CA GLY A 132 10.11 26.16 -36.22
C GLY A 132 10.72 26.89 -35.01
N LYS A 133 9.90 27.29 -34.03
CA LYS A 133 10.34 28.00 -32.81
C LYS A 133 10.69 27.04 -31.66
N MET A 134 10.42 25.74 -31.83
CA MET A 134 10.68 24.69 -30.85
C MET A 134 11.02 23.40 -31.59
N ASP A 135 12.02 22.67 -31.09
CA ASP A 135 12.34 21.34 -31.62
C ASP A 135 11.31 20.29 -31.14
N GLN A 136 11.11 19.24 -31.95
CA GLN A 136 10.18 18.16 -31.60
C GLN A 136 10.62 17.37 -30.36
N MET A 137 11.92 17.16 -30.17
CA MET A 137 12.46 16.48 -28.99
C MET A 137 12.30 17.35 -27.75
N ASP A 138 12.50 18.66 -27.86
CA ASP A 138 12.25 19.60 -26.76
C ASP A 138 10.79 19.59 -26.31
N MET A 139 9.84 19.50 -27.27
CA MET A 139 8.41 19.35 -26.95
C MET A 139 8.13 18.03 -26.22
N LEU A 140 8.71 16.92 -26.69
CA LEU A 140 8.54 15.60 -26.06
C LEU A 140 9.12 15.56 -24.65
N ASP A 141 10.32 16.11 -24.44
CA ASP A 141 10.97 16.15 -23.13
C ASP A 141 10.18 17.01 -22.13
N ARG A 142 9.71 18.20 -22.56
CA ARG A 142 8.86 19.04 -21.71
C ARG A 142 7.55 18.35 -21.36
N ALA A 143 6.93 17.68 -22.33
CA ALA A 143 5.74 16.89 -22.07
C ALA A 143 6.04 15.82 -21.01
N LEU A 144 7.05 14.98 -21.23
CA LEU A 144 7.44 13.89 -20.33
C LEU A 144 7.78 14.37 -18.92
N MET A 145 8.55 15.44 -18.76
CA MET A 145 8.87 16.00 -17.45
C MET A 145 7.63 16.50 -16.71
N THR A 146 6.71 17.15 -17.44
CA THR A 146 5.46 17.64 -16.86
C THR A 146 4.54 16.46 -16.47
N PHE A 147 4.49 15.41 -17.29
CA PHE A 147 3.77 14.18 -16.99
C PHE A 147 4.34 13.44 -15.78
N GLY A 148 5.63 13.09 -15.80
CA GLY A 148 6.26 12.22 -14.80
C GLY A 148 6.20 12.80 -13.39
N LYS A 149 6.63 14.06 -13.22
CA LYS A 149 6.67 14.72 -11.90
C LYS A 149 5.27 14.92 -11.32
N SER A 150 4.30 15.31 -12.16
CA SER A 150 2.90 15.50 -11.73
C SER A 150 2.29 14.20 -11.19
N TRP A 151 2.56 13.06 -11.81
CA TRP A 151 1.94 11.79 -11.40
C TRP A 151 2.51 11.22 -10.12
N ASP A 152 3.82 11.33 -9.90
CA ASP A 152 4.42 10.89 -8.64
C ASP A 152 3.94 11.75 -7.48
N ASP A 153 3.78 13.05 -7.68
CA ASP A 153 3.25 13.94 -6.65
C ASP A 153 1.76 13.68 -6.38
N GLN A 154 0.94 13.42 -7.41
CA GLN A 154 -0.46 13.02 -7.22
C GLN A 154 -0.60 11.67 -6.49
N ARG A 155 0.27 10.69 -6.78
CA ARG A 155 0.30 9.41 -6.05
C ARG A 155 0.62 9.62 -4.56
N LYS A 156 1.58 10.48 -4.24
CA LYS A 156 1.90 10.82 -2.85
C LYS A 156 0.71 11.48 -2.15
N VAL A 157 0.03 12.42 -2.81
CA VAL A 157 -1.16 13.08 -2.27
C VAL A 157 -2.28 12.08 -2.02
N LEU A 158 -2.59 11.21 -2.98
CA LEU A 158 -3.62 10.18 -2.83
C LEU A 158 -3.32 9.22 -1.68
N ARG A 159 -2.06 8.76 -1.58
CA ARG A 159 -1.61 7.92 -0.46
C ARG A 159 -1.83 8.62 0.88
N ARG A 160 -1.49 9.91 1.00
CA ARG A 160 -1.73 10.69 2.22
C ARG A 160 -3.22 10.81 2.55
N GLU A 161 -4.03 11.18 1.57
CA GLU A 161 -5.50 11.29 1.74
C GLU A 161 -6.11 9.96 2.20
N ARG A 162 -5.61 8.83 1.68
CA ARG A 162 -6.06 7.50 2.10
C ARG A 162 -5.66 7.20 3.54
N ILE A 163 -4.40 7.40 3.93
CA ILE A 163 -3.95 7.16 5.31
C ILE A 163 -4.75 8.03 6.29
N CYS A 164 -4.95 9.32 5.98
CA CYS A 164 -5.77 10.20 6.80
C CYS A 164 -7.21 9.67 6.95
N ARG A 165 -7.81 9.15 5.87
CA ARG A 165 -9.15 8.56 5.90
C ARG A 165 -9.19 7.27 6.73
N GLU A 166 -8.22 6.38 6.54
CA GLU A 166 -8.14 5.10 7.25
C GLU A 166 -7.88 5.30 8.75
N VAL A 167 -7.05 6.26 9.14
CA VAL A 167 -6.82 6.59 10.55
C VAL A 167 -8.11 7.18 11.16
N LEU A 168 -8.82 8.06 10.44
CA LEU A 168 -10.08 8.58 10.92
C LEU A 168 -11.15 7.48 11.05
N GLU A 169 -11.26 6.59 10.07
CA GLU A 169 -12.25 5.50 10.05
C GLU A 169 -11.98 4.43 11.11
N ASN A 170 -10.71 4.07 11.36
CA ASN A 170 -10.34 2.97 12.25
C ASN A 170 -9.96 3.42 13.67
N GLU A 171 -9.32 4.58 13.81
CA GLU A 171 -8.78 5.08 15.09
C GLU A 171 -9.63 6.24 15.64
N GLY A 172 -10.52 6.83 14.82
CA GLY A 172 -11.35 7.98 15.23
C GLY A 172 -10.57 9.29 15.37
N VAL A 173 -9.29 9.30 15.00
CA VAL A 173 -8.40 10.46 15.14
C VAL A 173 -8.24 11.16 13.79
N LYS A 174 -8.39 12.49 13.79
CA LYS A 174 -8.08 13.31 12.62
C LYS A 174 -6.56 13.43 12.49
N TRP A 175 -5.97 12.55 11.67
CA TRP A 175 -4.54 12.54 11.47
C TRP A 175 -4.11 13.46 10.31
N THR A 176 -3.13 14.33 10.57
CA THR A 176 -2.56 15.23 9.55
C THR A 176 -1.08 14.90 9.34
N TRP A 177 -0.68 14.79 8.07
CA TRP A 177 0.73 14.55 7.71
C TRP A 177 1.67 15.69 8.14
N TYR A 178 1.09 16.89 8.31
CA TYR A 178 1.72 18.04 8.96
C TYR A 178 1.15 18.04 10.37
N GLY A 179 1.95 17.59 11.35
CA GLY A 179 1.47 17.13 12.66
C GLY A 179 0.38 17.99 13.31
N ASN A 180 -0.55 17.30 13.99
CA ASN A 180 -1.62 17.79 14.87
C ASN A 180 -1.91 19.29 14.80
N GLU A 181 -2.99 19.67 14.10
CA GLU A 181 -3.61 20.98 14.30
C GLU A 181 -4.46 21.05 15.59
N ASP A 182 -4.52 19.97 16.38
CA ASP A 182 -5.19 19.96 17.68
C ASP A 182 -4.28 19.36 18.76
N ALA A 183 -3.48 20.23 19.38
CA ALA A 183 -2.88 20.06 20.71
C ALA A 183 -3.01 21.38 21.48
#